data_AF-A0A949H7U6-F1
#
_entry.id   AF-A0A949H7U6-F1
#
_cell.length_a   1.000
_cell.length_b   1.000
_cell.length_c   1.000
_cell.angle_alpha   90.00
_cell.angle_beta   90.00
_cell.angle_gamma   90.00
#
_symmetry.space_group_name_H-M   'P 1'
#
loop_
_entity.id
_entity.type
_entity.pdbx_description
1 polymer ?
#
loop_
_entity_poly.entity_id
_entity_poly.type
_entity_poly.pdbx_seq_one_letter_code
_entity_poly.pdbx_strand_id
1 'polypeptide(L)'
;MTTADRPFRLAPLLALLHPGRLAWPAAIALVIGLILGWGGFLVLGLPRWAITAIVLLVLLPVGILKWRDDLRRHGFTIMMLSILLITQGVHTIEHLMQFAQYYIQLLPARQANGLLSPANAEWVHFVWNWSVLLVVLVLLRGGVRNPPAIALLVVAGAHAIEHTYTFVRYLQVLSELRELEVLRVTAQGLPGIIGRDGWLARSPLTQGTFLCTLPGITTAMRLDVHFWWNIIETTLLLGAATWFLGGHPPTLVPSWWRAREWWGARRARQGTGASVG
;
A
#
# COMPACT_ATOMS: atom_id res chain seq x y z
N MET A 1 -8.79 31.13 -16.61
CA MET A 1 -8.50 29.69 -16.72
C MET A 1 -7.03 29.55 -17.08
N THR A 2 -6.19 29.03 -16.19
CA THR A 2 -4.72 29.10 -16.36
C THR A 2 -4.21 27.88 -17.12
N THR A 3 -3.09 28.02 -17.83
CA THR A 3 -2.42 26.94 -18.57
C THR A 3 -1.99 25.76 -17.66
N ALA A 4 -1.95 25.96 -16.34
CA ALA A 4 -1.60 24.96 -15.34
C ALA A 4 -2.66 23.84 -15.14
N ASP A 5 -3.91 24.02 -15.59
CA ASP A 5 -5.00 23.07 -15.34
C ASP A 5 -5.15 21.98 -16.42
N ARG A 6 -4.44 22.10 -17.56
CA ARG A 6 -4.54 21.14 -18.68
C ARG A 6 -4.05 19.71 -18.39
N PRO A 7 -2.91 19.46 -17.71
CA PRO A 7 -2.38 18.10 -17.56
C PRO A 7 -3.29 17.18 -16.73
N PHE A 8 -4.05 17.73 -15.77
CA PHE A 8 -4.96 16.94 -14.93
C PHE A 8 -6.15 16.35 -15.72
N ARG A 9 -6.52 16.95 -16.87
CA ARG A 9 -7.64 16.46 -17.68
C ARG A 9 -7.28 15.27 -18.57
N LEU A 10 -6.02 15.13 -18.96
CA LEU A 10 -5.57 14.08 -19.87
C LEU A 10 -5.03 12.86 -19.14
N ALA A 11 -4.36 13.07 -17.99
CA ALA A 11 -3.78 11.98 -17.19
C ALA A 11 -3.84 12.32 -15.69
N PRO A 12 -5.03 12.31 -15.08
CA PRO A 12 -5.21 12.74 -13.69
C PRO A 12 -4.40 11.90 -12.69
N LEU A 13 -4.23 10.60 -12.97
CA LEU A 13 -3.42 9.72 -12.13
C LEU A 13 -1.93 10.10 -12.15
N LEU A 14 -1.37 10.32 -13.35
CA LEU A 14 0.02 10.76 -13.48
C LEU A 14 0.21 12.14 -12.83
N ALA A 15 -0.75 13.05 -13.00
CA ALA A 15 -0.71 14.36 -12.37
C ALA A 15 -0.73 14.27 -10.84
N LEU A 16 -1.50 13.32 -10.26
CA LEU A 16 -1.54 13.09 -8.82
C LEU A 16 -0.22 12.50 -8.29
N LEU A 17 0.41 11.59 -9.02
CA LEU A 17 1.67 10.96 -8.62
C LEU A 17 2.89 11.88 -8.84
N HIS A 18 2.78 12.83 -9.77
CA HIS A 18 3.85 13.77 -10.06
C HIS A 18 4.15 14.66 -8.84
N PRO A 19 5.42 14.84 -8.42
CA PRO A 19 5.76 15.68 -7.27
C PRO A 19 5.50 17.19 -7.48
N GLY A 20 5.16 17.59 -8.70
CA GLY A 20 4.84 18.98 -9.06
C GLY A 20 6.04 19.88 -8.87
N ARG A 21 5.88 20.94 -8.05
CA ARG A 21 6.97 21.86 -7.70
C ARG A 21 8.11 21.19 -6.93
N LEU A 22 7.87 20.02 -6.36
CA LEU A 22 8.87 19.25 -5.62
C LEU A 22 9.62 18.24 -6.50
N ALA A 23 9.40 18.23 -7.82
CA ALA A 23 10.06 17.27 -8.71
C ALA A 23 11.59 17.39 -8.66
N TRP A 24 12.12 18.61 -8.68
CA TRP A 24 13.56 18.84 -8.57
C TRP A 24 14.13 18.49 -7.18
N PRO A 25 13.54 18.95 -6.06
CA PRO A 25 13.90 18.45 -4.72
C PRO A 25 13.85 16.92 -4.59
N ALA A 26 12.85 16.26 -5.18
CA ALA A 26 12.73 14.80 -5.17
C ALA A 26 13.89 14.13 -5.92
N ALA A 27 14.26 14.65 -7.10
CA ALA A 27 15.39 14.16 -7.87
C ALA A 27 16.72 14.34 -7.11
N ILE A 28 16.94 15.51 -6.49
CA ILE A 28 18.13 15.75 -5.65
C ILE A 28 18.15 14.77 -4.47
N ALA A 29 17.05 14.62 -3.73
CA ALA A 29 16.96 13.69 -2.61
C ALA A 29 17.22 12.24 -3.05
N LEU A 30 16.71 11.82 -4.21
CA LEU A 30 17.01 10.50 -4.77
C LEU A 30 18.51 10.33 -5.03
N VAL A 31 19.15 11.28 -5.70
CA VAL A 31 20.60 11.22 -5.99
C VAL A 31 21.42 11.20 -4.70
N ILE A 32 21.10 12.06 -3.73
CA ILE A 32 21.76 12.08 -2.42
C ILE A 32 21.58 10.74 -1.71
N GLY A 33 20.36 10.22 -1.66
CA GLY A 33 20.07 8.93 -1.04
C GLY A 33 20.85 7.78 -1.67
N LEU A 34 20.98 7.77 -3.00
CA LEU A 34 21.76 6.77 -3.74
C LEU A 34 23.27 6.90 -3.43
N ILE A 35 23.82 8.11 -3.44
CA ILE A 35 25.24 8.36 -3.12
C ILE A 35 25.53 7.94 -1.68
N LEU A 36 24.71 8.35 -0.72
CA LEU A 36 24.89 8.01 0.70
C LEU A 36 24.73 6.51 0.94
N GLY A 37 23.69 5.90 0.37
CA GLY A 37 23.43 4.47 0.51
C GLY A 37 24.57 3.63 -0.09
N TRP A 38 24.99 3.95 -1.31
CA TRP A 38 26.09 3.24 -1.99
C TRP A 38 27.44 3.47 -1.32
N GLY A 39 27.73 4.71 -0.91
CA GLY A 39 28.93 5.04 -0.14
C GLY A 39 28.98 4.28 1.20
N GLY A 40 27.86 4.22 1.93
CA GLY A 40 27.75 3.43 3.16
C GLY A 40 27.95 1.92 2.92
N PHE A 41 27.41 1.38 1.83
CA PHE A 41 27.67 0.00 1.42
C PHE A 41 29.17 -0.27 1.19
N LEU A 42 29.86 0.59 0.42
CA LEU A 42 31.27 0.40 0.07
C LEU A 42 32.24 0.67 1.23
N VAL A 43 31.99 1.72 2.02
CA VAL A 43 32.94 2.22 3.04
C VAL A 43 32.69 1.58 4.40
N LEU A 44 31.42 1.39 4.78
CA LEU A 44 31.04 0.90 6.11
C LEU A 44 30.59 -0.57 6.08
N GLY A 45 30.53 -1.21 4.90
CA GLY A 45 30.06 -2.58 4.76
C GLY A 45 28.59 -2.75 5.12
N LEU A 46 27.76 -1.72 4.93
CA LEU A 46 26.32 -1.80 5.20
C LEU A 46 25.68 -2.93 4.38
N PRO A 47 24.65 -3.62 4.89
CA PRO A 47 23.94 -4.62 4.11
C PRO A 47 23.18 -3.95 2.95
N ARG A 48 22.97 -4.68 1.84
CA ARG A 48 22.35 -4.13 0.61
C ARG A 48 20.99 -3.47 0.85
N TRP A 49 20.19 -4.01 1.77
CA TRP A 49 18.87 -3.45 2.10
C TRP A 49 18.96 -2.04 2.71
N ALA A 50 20.08 -1.69 3.35
CA ALA A 50 20.27 -0.38 3.95
C ALA A 50 20.34 0.73 2.89
N ILE A 51 20.78 0.40 1.67
CA ILE A 51 20.79 1.35 0.53
C ILE A 51 19.35 1.83 0.27
N THR A 52 18.41 0.89 0.12
CA THR A 52 16.99 1.17 -0.08
C THR A 52 16.41 1.97 1.09
N ALA A 53 16.72 1.57 2.33
CA ALA A 53 16.26 2.27 3.53
C ALA A 53 16.73 3.74 3.57
N ILE A 54 18.00 3.99 3.25
CA ILE A 54 18.59 5.34 3.21
C ILE A 54 17.92 6.17 2.11
N VAL A 55 17.73 5.62 0.91
CA VAL A 55 17.04 6.31 -0.20
C VAL A 55 15.63 6.72 0.23
N LEU A 56 14.86 5.80 0.82
CA LEU A 56 13.51 6.09 1.29
C LEU A 56 13.50 7.14 2.41
N LEU A 57 14.44 7.06 3.35
CA LEU A 57 14.58 8.02 4.44
C LEU A 57 14.90 9.43 3.93
N VAL A 58 15.78 9.56 2.94
CA VAL A 58 16.15 10.84 2.32
C VAL A 58 15.00 11.40 1.47
N LEU A 59 14.20 10.54 0.83
CA LEU A 59 13.01 10.95 0.07
C LEU A 59 11.82 11.34 0.95
N LEU A 60 11.73 10.80 2.18
CA LEU A 60 10.58 10.96 3.06
C LEU A 60 10.18 12.43 3.32
N PRO A 61 11.10 13.39 3.59
CA PRO A 61 10.72 14.79 3.75
C PRO A 61 10.03 15.36 2.51
N VAL A 62 10.49 15.03 1.31
CA VAL A 62 9.88 15.49 0.05
C VAL A 62 8.49 14.86 -0.13
N GLY A 63 8.33 13.58 0.19
CA GLY A 63 7.03 12.89 0.21
C GLY A 63 6.03 13.56 1.16
N ILE A 64 6.44 13.87 2.38
CA ILE A 64 5.60 14.58 3.37
C ILE A 64 5.17 15.95 2.85
N LEU A 65 6.09 16.73 2.28
CA LEU A 65 5.76 18.03 1.69
C LEU A 65 4.79 17.91 0.52
N LYS A 66 4.96 16.88 -0.33
CA LYS A 66 4.05 16.59 -1.44
C LYS A 66 2.64 16.26 -0.95
N TRP A 67 2.50 15.39 0.03
CA TRP A 67 1.18 15.05 0.59
C TRP A 67 0.53 16.23 1.32
N ARG A 68 1.31 17.09 1.98
CA ARG A 68 0.80 18.35 2.53
C ARG A 68 0.27 19.28 1.44
N ASP A 69 0.93 19.32 0.28
CA ASP A 69 0.45 20.08 -0.88
C ASP A 69 -0.82 19.48 -1.48
N ASP A 70 -0.92 18.16 -1.59
CA ASP A 70 -2.14 17.48 -2.03
C ASP A 70 -3.31 17.77 -1.08
N LEU A 71 -3.08 17.73 0.24
CA LEU A 71 -4.09 18.04 1.25
C LEU A 71 -4.64 19.45 1.07
N ARG A 72 -3.75 20.42 0.84
CA ARG A 72 -4.12 21.84 0.69
C ARG A 72 -4.87 22.09 -0.62
N ARG A 73 -4.46 21.45 -1.71
CA ARG A 73 -4.99 21.69 -3.06
C ARG A 73 -6.25 20.88 -3.35
N HIS A 74 -6.29 19.63 -2.90
CA HIS A 74 -7.25 18.63 -3.32
C HIS A 74 -8.05 18.04 -2.16
N GLY A 75 -7.62 18.28 -0.92
CA GLY A 75 -8.29 17.80 0.28
C GLY A 75 -7.81 16.41 0.73
N PHE A 76 -8.33 16.00 1.88
CA PHE A 76 -7.84 14.83 2.62
C PHE A 76 -7.98 13.52 1.84
N THR A 77 -9.11 13.28 1.17
CA THR A 77 -9.34 12.04 0.42
C THR A 77 -8.33 11.85 -0.71
N ILE A 78 -8.02 12.91 -1.46
CA ILE A 78 -7.05 12.84 -2.56
C ILE A 78 -5.63 12.68 -2.03
N MET A 79 -5.29 13.34 -0.91
CA MET A 79 -4.02 13.09 -0.22
C MET A 79 -3.90 11.61 0.19
N MET A 80 -4.91 11.03 0.84
CA MET A 80 -4.90 9.62 1.25
C MET A 80 -4.79 8.67 0.06
N LEU A 81 -5.46 9.00 -1.06
CA LEU A 81 -5.34 8.24 -2.30
C LEU A 81 -3.92 8.30 -2.85
N SER A 82 -3.28 9.48 -2.83
CA SER A 82 -1.89 9.65 -3.25
C SER A 82 -0.92 8.90 -2.35
N ILE A 83 -1.13 8.91 -1.03
CA ILE A 83 -0.30 8.14 -0.09
C ILE A 83 -0.42 6.66 -0.46
N LEU A 84 -1.65 6.13 -0.50
CA LEU A 84 -1.88 4.71 -0.74
C LEU A 84 -1.32 4.26 -2.09
N LEU A 85 -1.51 5.03 -3.17
CA LEU A 85 -0.95 4.70 -4.48
C LEU A 85 0.58 4.63 -4.48
N ILE A 86 1.25 5.61 -3.85
CA ILE A 86 2.71 5.65 -3.80
C ILE A 86 3.24 4.52 -2.93
N THR A 87 2.70 4.35 -1.72
CA THR A 87 3.19 3.35 -0.77
C THR A 87 2.89 1.94 -1.26
N GLN A 88 1.69 1.67 -1.81
CA GLN A 88 1.37 0.39 -2.45
C GLN A 88 2.24 0.15 -3.69
N GLY A 89 2.54 1.18 -4.48
CA GLY A 89 3.47 1.06 -5.60
C GLY A 89 4.88 0.63 -5.17
N VAL A 90 5.41 1.23 -4.09
CA VAL A 90 6.71 0.82 -3.51
C VAL A 90 6.66 -0.61 -3.00
N HIS A 91 5.58 -1.01 -2.30
CA HIS A 91 5.40 -2.37 -1.82
C HIS A 91 5.31 -3.40 -2.97
N THR A 92 4.63 -3.06 -4.06
CA THR A 92 4.56 -3.92 -5.25
C THR A 92 5.93 -4.05 -5.94
N ILE A 93 6.76 -3.01 -5.96
CA ILE A 93 8.14 -3.10 -6.46
C ILE A 93 8.98 -4.06 -5.59
N GLU A 94 8.80 -4.03 -4.27
CA GLU A 94 9.46 -4.96 -3.36
C GLU A 94 9.13 -6.42 -3.71
N HIS A 95 7.86 -6.74 -3.92
CA HIS A 95 7.43 -8.09 -4.32
C HIS A 95 7.84 -8.47 -5.73
N LEU A 96 7.86 -7.52 -6.67
CA LEU A 96 8.40 -7.77 -8.00
C LEU A 96 9.89 -8.14 -7.92
N MET A 97 10.64 -7.49 -7.04
CA MET A 97 12.03 -7.85 -6.80
C MET A 97 12.17 -9.24 -6.16
N GLN A 98 11.32 -9.59 -5.19
CA GLN A 98 11.29 -10.96 -4.63
C GLN A 98 10.98 -12.01 -5.71
N PHE A 99 10.00 -11.73 -6.56
CA PHE A 99 9.63 -12.60 -7.68
C PHE A 99 10.78 -12.77 -8.67
N ALA A 100 11.46 -11.68 -9.03
CA ALA A 100 12.65 -11.71 -9.89
C ALA A 100 13.82 -12.46 -9.24
N GLN A 101 14.08 -12.24 -7.95
CA GLN A 101 15.08 -12.98 -7.18
C GLN A 101 14.82 -14.49 -7.20
N TYR A 102 13.57 -14.90 -7.09
CA TYR A 102 13.21 -16.32 -7.11
C TYR A 102 13.25 -16.92 -8.53
N TYR A 103 12.57 -16.32 -9.51
CA TYR A 103 12.40 -16.92 -10.84
C TYR A 103 13.53 -16.61 -11.82
N ILE A 104 14.19 -15.45 -11.70
CA ILE A 104 15.24 -15.02 -12.64
C ILE A 104 16.62 -15.31 -12.05
N GLN A 105 16.83 -14.99 -10.77
CA GLN A 105 18.11 -15.22 -10.10
C GLN A 105 18.20 -16.61 -9.45
N LEU A 106 17.10 -17.39 -9.48
CA LEU A 106 17.03 -18.76 -8.94
C LEU A 106 17.44 -18.85 -7.46
N LEU A 107 17.22 -17.77 -6.71
CA LEU A 107 17.48 -17.78 -5.27
C LEU A 107 16.43 -18.63 -4.56
N PRO A 108 16.82 -19.40 -3.52
CA PRO A 108 15.84 -20.08 -2.67
C PRO A 108 14.81 -19.09 -2.12
N ALA A 109 13.57 -19.52 -1.89
CA ALA A 109 12.50 -18.64 -1.41
C ALA A 109 12.85 -17.89 -0.10
N ARG A 110 13.67 -18.47 0.77
CA ARG A 110 14.18 -17.81 2.00
C ARG A 110 15.20 -16.70 1.75
N GLN A 111 15.81 -16.65 0.57
CA GLN A 111 16.80 -15.65 0.17
C GLN A 111 16.19 -14.58 -0.75
N ALA A 112 15.07 -14.88 -1.40
CA ALA A 112 14.29 -13.95 -2.21
C ALA A 112 13.49 -12.96 -1.33
N ASN A 113 14.20 -12.05 -0.66
CA ASN A 113 13.65 -11.15 0.36
C ASN A 113 13.36 -9.72 -0.13
N GLY A 114 13.57 -9.42 -1.41
CA GLY A 114 13.30 -8.11 -2.01
C GLY A 114 14.45 -7.12 -1.82
N LEU A 115 14.16 -5.82 -1.93
CA LEU A 115 15.12 -4.73 -1.75
C LEU A 115 15.28 -4.35 -0.28
N LEU A 116 14.26 -4.55 0.56
CA LEU A 116 14.24 -4.19 1.98
C LEU A 116 14.04 -5.44 2.83
N SER A 117 15.05 -6.32 2.89
CA SER A 117 14.93 -7.66 3.49
C SER A 117 14.28 -7.72 4.89
N PRO A 118 14.52 -6.78 5.83
CA PRO A 118 13.83 -6.77 7.12
C PRO A 118 12.30 -6.56 7.02
N ALA A 119 11.82 -5.90 5.95
CA ALA A 119 10.41 -5.72 5.69
C ALA A 119 9.72 -7.01 5.25
N ASN A 120 10.47 -8.07 4.90
CA ASN A 120 9.90 -9.38 4.60
C ASN A 120 9.42 -10.15 5.87
N ALA A 121 9.39 -9.50 7.04
CA ALA A 121 8.88 -10.09 8.27
C ALA A 121 7.34 -10.15 8.28
N GLU A 122 6.79 -11.21 8.86
CA GLU A 122 5.33 -11.42 8.85
C GLU A 122 4.57 -10.30 9.57
N TRP A 123 5.11 -9.78 10.67
CA TRP A 123 4.48 -8.69 11.41
C TRP A 123 4.38 -7.40 10.59
N VAL A 124 5.35 -7.15 9.69
CA VAL A 124 5.34 -5.98 8.80
C VAL A 124 4.19 -6.10 7.82
N HIS A 125 4.03 -7.26 7.19
CA HIS A 125 2.91 -7.51 6.28
C HIS A 125 1.56 -7.46 7.00
N PHE A 126 1.47 -7.98 8.23
CA PHE A 126 0.27 -7.86 9.05
C PHE A 126 -0.12 -6.39 9.26
N VAL A 127 0.79 -5.56 9.77
CA VAL A 127 0.53 -4.13 10.00
C VAL A 127 0.21 -3.40 8.70
N TRP A 128 0.94 -3.73 7.63
CA TRP A 128 0.74 -3.15 6.31
C TRP A 128 -0.66 -3.41 5.76
N ASN A 129 -1.09 -4.67 5.71
CA ASN A 129 -2.38 -5.05 5.12
C ASN A 129 -3.57 -4.45 5.89
N TRP A 130 -3.49 -4.43 7.22
CA TRP A 130 -4.52 -3.75 8.03
C TRP A 130 -4.51 -2.23 7.82
N SER A 131 -3.35 -1.62 7.61
CA SER A 131 -3.25 -0.19 7.28
C SER A 131 -3.84 0.10 5.89
N VAL A 132 -3.56 -0.72 4.88
CA VAL A 132 -4.17 -0.62 3.55
C VAL A 132 -5.69 -0.71 3.64
N LEU A 133 -6.23 -1.71 4.34
CA LEU A 133 -7.67 -1.88 4.52
C LEU A 133 -8.30 -0.65 5.20
N LEU A 134 -7.68 -0.12 6.25
CA LEU A 134 -8.14 1.08 6.93
C LEU A 134 -8.16 2.30 5.98
N VAL A 135 -7.11 2.50 5.19
CA VAL A 135 -7.07 3.61 4.22
C VAL A 135 -8.13 3.43 3.14
N VAL A 136 -8.35 2.20 2.64
CA VAL A 136 -9.45 1.92 1.69
C VAL A 136 -10.80 2.30 2.28
N LEU A 137 -11.08 1.96 3.54
CA LEU A 137 -12.31 2.38 4.23
C LEU A 137 -12.43 3.91 4.33
N VAL A 138 -11.33 4.61 4.62
CA VAL A 138 -11.27 6.08 4.62
C VAL A 138 -11.58 6.65 3.23
N LEU A 139 -11.06 6.05 2.15
CA LEU A 139 -11.32 6.46 0.77
C LEU A 139 -12.80 6.24 0.40
N LEU A 140 -13.40 5.12 0.77
CA LEU A 140 -14.83 4.85 0.56
C LEU A 140 -15.70 5.86 1.32
N ARG A 141 -15.34 6.21 2.56
CA ARG A 141 -16.00 7.27 3.33
C ARG A 141 -15.83 8.64 2.67
N GLY A 142 -14.67 8.88 2.05
CA GLY A 142 -14.33 10.08 1.28
C GLY A 142 -14.98 10.18 -0.11
N GLY A 143 -15.76 9.17 -0.53
CA GLY A 143 -16.53 9.20 -1.77
C GLY A 143 -15.95 8.39 -2.94
N VAL A 144 -14.85 7.66 -2.75
CA VAL A 144 -14.27 6.77 -3.77
C VAL A 144 -15.10 5.48 -3.90
N ARG A 145 -16.40 5.58 -4.23
CA ARG A 145 -17.37 4.46 -4.19
C ARG A 145 -17.71 3.89 -5.57
N ASN A 146 -16.68 3.61 -6.36
CA ASN A 146 -16.85 2.98 -7.68
C ASN A 146 -16.64 1.46 -7.61
N PRO A 147 -17.07 0.67 -8.63
CA PRO A 147 -16.97 -0.79 -8.57
C PRO A 147 -15.56 -1.33 -8.28
N PRO A 148 -14.47 -0.81 -8.90
CA PRO A 148 -13.11 -1.21 -8.53
C PRO A 148 -12.76 -0.97 -7.06
N ALA A 149 -13.24 0.12 -6.46
CA ALA A 149 -13.00 0.41 -5.05
C ALA A 149 -13.72 -0.57 -4.10
N ILE A 150 -14.92 -1.02 -4.48
CA ILE A 150 -15.65 -2.04 -3.72
C ILE A 150 -14.95 -3.40 -3.85
N ALA A 151 -14.51 -3.77 -5.06
CA ALA A 151 -13.70 -4.96 -5.26
C ALA A 151 -12.38 -4.89 -4.46
N LEU A 152 -11.71 -3.74 -4.47
CA LEU A 152 -10.50 -3.50 -3.68
C LEU A 152 -10.75 -3.72 -2.18
N LEU A 153 -11.88 -3.24 -1.65
CA LEU A 153 -12.23 -3.46 -0.24
C LEU A 153 -12.32 -4.96 0.08
N VAL A 154 -13.00 -5.73 -0.77
CA VAL A 154 -13.16 -7.18 -0.57
C VAL A 154 -11.81 -7.89 -0.64
N VAL A 155 -11.00 -7.58 -1.65
CA VAL A 155 -9.67 -8.17 -1.84
C VAL A 155 -8.73 -7.80 -0.69
N ALA A 156 -8.63 -6.52 -0.34
CA ALA A 156 -7.79 -6.06 0.78
C ALA A 156 -8.25 -6.65 2.11
N GLY A 157 -9.55 -6.84 2.31
CA GLY A 157 -10.10 -7.55 3.47
C GLY A 157 -9.66 -9.01 3.52
N ALA A 158 -9.79 -9.73 2.41
CA ALA A 158 -9.35 -11.12 2.32
C ALA A 158 -7.82 -11.26 2.50
N HIS A 159 -7.04 -10.35 1.91
CA HIS A 159 -5.58 -10.34 2.04
C HIS A 159 -5.12 -10.00 3.47
N ALA A 160 -5.80 -9.07 4.16
CA ALA A 160 -5.55 -8.81 5.58
C ALA A 160 -5.88 -10.02 6.47
N ILE A 161 -6.94 -10.77 6.14
CA ILE A 161 -7.28 -12.02 6.84
C ILE A 161 -6.20 -13.10 6.60
N GLU A 162 -5.74 -13.25 5.35
CA GLU A 162 -4.61 -14.13 5.01
C GLU A 162 -3.39 -13.82 5.88
N HIS A 163 -3.02 -12.54 6.00
CA HIS A 163 -1.89 -12.11 6.83
C HIS A 163 -2.14 -12.22 8.34
N THR A 164 -3.39 -12.14 8.77
CA THR A 164 -3.73 -12.40 10.17
C THR A 164 -3.48 -13.88 10.50
N TYR A 165 -3.87 -14.79 9.59
CA TYR A 165 -3.61 -16.22 9.77
C TYR A 165 -2.10 -16.53 9.77
N THR A 166 -1.34 -16.04 8.80
CA THR A 166 0.11 -16.26 8.75
C THR A 166 0.83 -15.63 9.93
N PHE A 167 0.38 -14.48 10.44
CA PHE A 167 0.95 -13.87 11.64
C PHE A 167 0.71 -14.71 12.90
N VAL A 168 -0.47 -15.30 13.06
CA VAL A 168 -0.73 -16.27 14.15
C VAL A 168 0.19 -17.50 14.00
N ARG A 169 0.32 -18.05 12.79
CA ARG A 169 1.26 -19.16 12.52
C ARG A 169 2.71 -18.78 12.80
N TYR A 170 3.11 -17.55 12.48
CA TYR A 170 4.43 -17.01 12.76
C TYR A 170 4.73 -17.01 14.27
N LEU A 171 3.79 -16.55 15.09
CA LEU A 171 3.94 -16.55 16.54
C LEU A 171 4.06 -17.97 17.11
N GLN A 172 3.26 -18.91 16.59
CA GLN A 172 3.32 -20.33 16.98
C GLN A 172 4.66 -20.99 16.65
N VAL A 173 5.14 -20.82 15.41
CA VAL A 173 6.45 -21.36 15.01
C VAL A 173 7.57 -20.70 15.82
N LEU A 174 7.46 -19.41 16.12
CA LEU A 174 8.45 -18.72 16.94
C LEU A 174 8.48 -19.23 18.39
N SER A 175 7.33 -19.58 18.98
CA SER A 175 7.30 -20.22 20.31
C SER A 175 7.93 -21.61 20.27
N GLU A 176 7.58 -22.44 19.29
CA GLU A 176 8.16 -23.79 19.13
C GLU A 176 9.68 -23.75 18.94
N LEU A 177 10.18 -22.82 18.11
CA LEU A 177 11.63 -22.65 17.91
C LEU A 177 12.35 -22.22 19.20
N ARG A 178 11.71 -21.38 20.03
CA ARG A 178 12.27 -20.97 21.33
C ARG A 178 12.32 -22.12 22.33
N GLU A 179 11.28 -22.95 22.36
CA GLU A 179 11.25 -24.15 23.21
C GLU A 179 12.34 -25.17 22.82
N LEU A 180 12.71 -25.21 21.54
CA LEU A 180 13.82 -26.03 21.02
C LEU A 180 15.19 -25.33 21.09
N GLU A 181 15.29 -24.15 21.72
CA GLU A 181 16.50 -23.32 21.80
C GLU A 181 17.10 -22.92 20.43
N VAL A 182 16.29 -22.93 19.37
CA VAL A 182 16.67 -22.53 18.01
C VAL A 182 16.41 -21.04 17.81
N LEU A 183 17.35 -20.21 18.24
CA LEU A 183 17.19 -18.74 18.24
C LEU A 183 17.60 -18.04 16.93
N ARG A 184 18.22 -18.76 15.99
CA ARG A 184 18.83 -18.16 14.79
C ARG A 184 18.04 -18.39 13.49
N VAL A 185 16.92 -19.11 13.57
CA VAL A 185 16.09 -19.40 12.38
C VAL A 185 14.92 -18.42 12.33
N THR A 186 14.80 -17.74 11.19
CA THR A 186 13.66 -16.85 10.93
C THR A 186 12.45 -17.68 10.50
N ALA A 187 11.33 -17.54 11.22
CA ALA A 187 10.03 -18.03 10.78
C ALA A 187 9.52 -17.14 9.63
N GLN A 188 9.97 -17.40 8.41
CA GLN A 188 9.58 -16.67 7.21
C GLN A 188 9.07 -17.62 6.14
N GLY A 189 8.20 -17.11 5.26
CA GLY A 189 7.66 -17.90 4.17
C GLY A 189 6.63 -18.95 4.61
N LEU A 190 5.95 -18.75 5.73
CA LEU A 190 4.95 -19.69 6.25
C LEU A 190 3.68 -19.71 5.38
N PRO A 191 3.13 -20.90 5.07
CA PRO A 191 1.94 -21.00 4.25
C PRO A 191 0.73 -20.34 4.94
N GLY A 192 -0.13 -19.71 4.14
CA GLY A 192 -1.30 -18.98 4.61
C GLY A 192 -2.57 -19.82 4.63
N ILE A 193 -3.73 -19.18 4.41
CA ILE A 193 -5.00 -19.92 4.27
C ILE A 193 -5.02 -20.59 2.90
N ILE A 194 -4.61 -19.84 1.87
CA ILE A 194 -4.43 -20.36 0.52
C ILE A 194 -2.93 -20.60 0.22
N GLY A 195 -2.66 -21.24 -0.91
CA GLY A 195 -1.34 -21.70 -1.33
C GLY A 195 -1.03 -23.13 -0.93
N ARG A 196 0.10 -23.60 -1.46
CA ARG A 196 0.72 -24.88 -1.14
C ARG A 196 0.98 -24.92 0.36
N ASP A 197 0.57 -26.03 0.97
CA ASP A 197 0.64 -26.24 2.42
C ASP A 197 -0.20 -25.24 3.24
N GLY A 198 -1.09 -24.47 2.59
CA GLY A 198 -2.02 -23.58 3.28
C GLY A 198 -3.06 -24.35 4.08
N TRP A 199 -3.86 -23.62 4.87
CA TRP A 199 -4.98 -24.23 5.61
C TRP A 199 -5.94 -24.97 4.66
N LEU A 200 -6.30 -24.37 3.53
CA LEU A 200 -7.22 -24.97 2.55
C LEU A 200 -6.65 -26.25 1.92
N ALA A 201 -5.33 -26.33 1.75
CA ALA A 201 -4.65 -27.51 1.20
C ALA A 201 -4.53 -28.66 2.22
N ARG A 202 -4.46 -28.36 3.53
CA ARG A 202 -4.15 -29.34 4.59
C ARG A 202 -5.28 -29.64 5.56
N SER A 203 -6.34 -28.84 5.59
CA SER A 203 -7.44 -28.99 6.55
C SER A 203 -8.16 -30.34 6.38
N PRO A 204 -8.46 -31.07 7.46
CA PRO A 204 -9.29 -32.28 7.40
C PRO A 204 -10.66 -32.05 6.72
N LEU A 205 -11.17 -30.81 6.75
CA LEU A 205 -12.45 -30.46 6.12
C LEU A 205 -12.40 -30.44 4.59
N THR A 206 -11.22 -30.27 3.99
CA THR A 206 -11.04 -30.11 2.53
C THR A 206 -10.21 -31.25 1.94
N GLN A 207 -9.52 -32.02 2.77
CA GLN A 207 -8.82 -33.23 2.36
C GLN A 207 -9.75 -34.19 1.61
N GLY A 208 -9.27 -34.72 0.48
CA GLY A 208 -10.05 -35.62 -0.38
C GLY A 208 -11.06 -34.93 -1.29
N THR A 209 -11.19 -33.60 -1.25
CA THR A 209 -12.05 -32.83 -2.16
C THR A 209 -11.24 -32.13 -3.25
N PHE A 210 -11.89 -31.65 -4.31
CA PHE A 210 -11.20 -30.88 -5.35
C PHE A 210 -10.58 -29.56 -4.82
N LEU A 211 -11.06 -29.04 -3.67
CA LEU A 211 -10.56 -27.80 -3.08
C LEU A 211 -9.07 -27.91 -2.68
N CYS A 212 -8.61 -29.07 -2.23
CA CYS A 212 -7.21 -29.27 -1.83
C CYS A 212 -6.24 -29.39 -3.00
N THR A 213 -6.74 -29.53 -4.24
CA THR A 213 -5.93 -29.71 -5.46
C THR A 213 -6.14 -28.62 -6.51
N LEU A 214 -6.88 -27.54 -6.18
CA LEU A 214 -7.12 -26.40 -7.06
C LEU A 214 -5.81 -25.77 -7.56
N PRO A 215 -5.50 -25.87 -8.87
CA PRO A 215 -4.28 -25.30 -9.43
C PRO A 215 -4.19 -23.80 -9.19
N GLY A 216 -3.04 -23.32 -8.71
CA GLY A 216 -2.81 -21.90 -8.44
C GLY A 216 -3.39 -21.40 -7.11
N ILE A 217 -4.41 -22.06 -6.55
CA ILE A 217 -5.04 -21.66 -5.28
C ILE A 217 -4.46 -22.46 -4.12
N THR A 218 -4.38 -23.79 -4.21
CA THR A 218 -3.83 -24.65 -3.15
C THR A 218 -2.51 -25.31 -3.53
N THR A 219 -2.00 -25.04 -4.74
CA THR A 219 -0.75 -25.64 -5.25
C THR A 219 0.37 -24.63 -5.49
N ALA A 220 0.05 -23.33 -5.61
CA ALA A 220 1.04 -22.26 -5.78
C ALA A 220 1.80 -22.02 -4.48
N MET A 221 3.11 -21.73 -4.54
CA MET A 221 3.84 -21.44 -3.32
C MET A 221 3.44 -20.08 -2.73
N ARG A 222 3.69 -19.89 -1.44
CA ARG A 222 3.35 -18.64 -0.73
C ARG A 222 3.85 -17.39 -1.44
N LEU A 223 5.05 -17.42 -2.01
CA LEU A 223 5.62 -16.28 -2.75
C LEU A 223 4.67 -15.85 -3.89
N ASP A 224 4.20 -16.80 -4.68
CA ASP A 224 3.33 -16.55 -5.84
C ASP A 224 1.96 -16.04 -5.38
N VAL A 225 1.39 -16.69 -4.37
CA VAL A 225 0.11 -16.29 -3.78
C VAL A 225 0.16 -14.84 -3.32
N HIS A 226 1.19 -14.49 -2.55
CA HIS A 226 1.34 -13.15 -2.01
C HIS A 226 1.66 -12.10 -3.09
N PHE A 227 2.42 -12.48 -4.12
CA PHE A 227 2.63 -11.63 -5.30
C PHE A 227 1.30 -11.33 -6.01
N TRP A 228 0.46 -12.33 -6.24
CA TRP A 228 -0.82 -12.14 -6.92
C TRP A 228 -1.81 -11.31 -6.12
N TRP A 229 -1.85 -11.47 -4.78
CA TRP A 229 -2.62 -10.57 -3.93
C TRP A 229 -2.24 -9.09 -4.18
N ASN A 230 -0.94 -8.78 -4.16
CA ASN A 230 -0.43 -7.43 -4.39
C ASN A 230 -0.74 -6.89 -5.79
N ILE A 231 -0.63 -7.72 -6.83
CA ILE A 231 -0.97 -7.33 -8.21
C ILE A 231 -2.46 -7.01 -8.35
N ILE A 232 -3.33 -7.84 -7.77
CA ILE A 232 -4.78 -7.63 -7.82
C ILE A 232 -5.15 -6.35 -7.08
N GLU A 233 -4.64 -6.15 -5.85
CA GLU A 233 -4.87 -4.93 -5.07
C GLU A 233 -4.39 -3.68 -5.81
N THR A 234 -3.17 -3.71 -6.35
CA THR A 234 -2.61 -2.57 -7.08
C THR A 234 -3.44 -2.25 -8.32
N THR A 235 -3.86 -3.26 -9.07
CA THR A 235 -4.68 -3.09 -10.28
C THR A 235 -6.04 -2.48 -9.92
N LEU A 236 -6.69 -2.99 -8.87
CA LEU A 236 -7.97 -2.46 -8.41
C LEU A 236 -7.85 -1.04 -7.85
N LEU A 237 -6.77 -0.72 -7.14
CA LEU A 237 -6.46 0.62 -6.63
C LEU A 237 -6.24 1.62 -7.78
N LEU A 238 -5.49 1.24 -8.81
CA LEU A 238 -5.28 2.06 -10.00
C LEU A 238 -6.61 2.29 -10.76
N GLY A 239 -7.43 1.25 -10.90
CA GLY A 239 -8.76 1.36 -11.48
C GLY A 239 -9.68 2.27 -10.67
N ALA A 240 -9.69 2.12 -9.35
CA ALA A 240 -10.49 2.94 -8.44
C ALA A 240 -10.08 4.42 -8.49
N ALA A 241 -8.78 4.69 -8.50
CA ALA A 241 -8.22 6.03 -8.61
C ALA A 241 -8.58 6.67 -9.97
N THR A 242 -8.36 5.93 -11.06
CA THR A 242 -8.63 6.42 -12.43
C THR A 242 -10.10 6.76 -12.61
N TRP A 243 -11.00 5.88 -12.15
CA TRP A 243 -12.44 6.13 -12.21
C TRP A 243 -12.84 7.35 -11.38
N PHE A 244 -12.38 7.42 -10.13
CA PHE A 244 -12.72 8.50 -9.22
C PHE A 244 -12.28 9.86 -9.75
N LEU A 245 -11.03 9.96 -10.21
CA LEU A 245 -10.47 11.21 -10.72
C LEU A 245 -11.03 11.58 -12.10
N GLY A 246 -11.44 10.60 -12.91
CA GLY A 246 -12.04 10.82 -14.24
C GLY A 246 -13.51 11.29 -14.17
N GLY A 247 -14.30 10.71 -13.26
CA GLY A 247 -15.71 11.08 -13.09
C GLY A 247 -15.95 12.35 -12.27
N HIS A 248 -14.97 12.74 -11.45
CA HIS A 248 -15.00 13.96 -10.64
C HIS A 248 -13.69 14.71 -10.91
N PRO A 249 -13.60 15.55 -11.96
CA PRO A 249 -12.49 16.49 -12.02
C PRO A 249 -12.50 17.23 -10.68
N PRO A 250 -11.37 17.33 -9.96
CA PRO A 250 -11.33 17.94 -8.64
C PRO A 250 -11.73 19.40 -8.78
N THR A 251 -13.02 19.68 -8.69
CA THR A 251 -13.53 21.02 -8.56
C THR A 251 -13.06 21.46 -7.20
N LEU A 252 -12.24 22.50 -7.22
CA LEU A 252 -11.46 23.10 -6.14
C LEU A 252 -12.33 23.72 -5.03
N VAL A 253 -13.39 23.03 -4.59
CA VAL A 253 -14.18 23.45 -3.45
C VAL A 253 -13.97 22.42 -2.35
N PRO A 254 -13.05 22.70 -1.42
CA PRO A 254 -12.84 21.86 -0.27
C PRO A 254 -14.18 21.57 0.41
N SER A 255 -14.43 20.32 0.80
CA SER A 255 -15.67 19.95 1.51
C SER A 255 -15.87 20.74 2.81
N TRP A 256 -14.78 21.20 3.44
CA TRP A 256 -14.84 22.11 4.59
C TRP A 256 -15.32 23.52 4.23
N TRP A 257 -15.16 23.96 2.98
CA TRP A 257 -15.75 25.19 2.47
C TRP A 257 -17.27 25.06 2.34
N ARG A 258 -17.75 23.94 1.80
CA ARG A 258 -19.19 23.61 1.82
C ARG A 258 -19.75 23.47 3.23
N ALA A 259 -18.98 22.94 4.19
CA ALA A 259 -19.40 22.89 5.58
C ALA A 259 -19.48 24.30 6.20
N ARG A 260 -18.50 25.18 5.96
CA ARG A 260 -18.56 26.58 6.41
C ARG A 260 -19.71 27.35 5.78
N GLU A 261 -19.96 27.17 4.49
CA GLU A 261 -21.13 27.77 3.81
C GLU A 261 -22.45 27.22 4.37
N TRP A 262 -22.53 25.92 4.65
CA TRP A 262 -23.73 25.32 5.25
C TRP A 262 -23.99 25.81 6.68
N TRP A 263 -22.95 25.91 7.51
CA TRP A 263 -23.03 26.48 8.86
C TRP A 263 -23.27 28.00 8.85
N GLY A 264 -22.70 28.72 7.89
CA GLY A 264 -22.95 30.16 7.68
C GLY A 264 -24.37 30.44 7.21
N ALA A 265 -24.88 29.65 6.26
CA ALA A 265 -26.24 29.75 5.74
C ALA A 265 -27.30 29.40 6.80
N ARG A 266 -27.02 28.45 7.71
CA ARG A 266 -27.90 28.18 8.86
C ARG A 266 -27.97 29.34 9.84
N ARG A 267 -26.83 29.99 10.16
CA ARG A 267 -26.82 31.16 11.04
C ARG A 267 -27.52 32.37 10.42
N ALA A 268 -27.34 32.59 9.11
CA ALA A 268 -28.04 33.66 8.40
C ALA A 268 -29.57 33.50 8.43
N ARG A 269 -30.09 32.27 8.32
CA ARG A 269 -31.54 32.00 8.43
C ARG A 269 -32.10 32.12 9.84
N GLN A 270 -31.28 31.95 10.87
CA GLN A 270 -31.71 32.11 12.27
C GLN A 270 -31.67 33.57 12.74
N GLY A 271 -30.92 34.44 12.07
CA GLY A 271 -30.78 35.86 12.44
C GLY A 271 -31.86 36.81 11.91
N THR A 272 -32.68 36.39 10.93
CA THR A 272 -33.68 37.27 10.29
C THR A 272 -35.09 37.15 10.85
N GLY A 273 -35.30 36.36 11.91
CA GLY A 273 -36.62 36.08 12.48
C GLY A 273 -37.02 36.90 13.72
N ALA A 274 -36.20 37.86 14.16
CA ALA A 274 -36.40 38.54 15.44
C ALA A 274 -36.43 40.08 15.30
N SER A 275 -37.44 40.61 14.61
CA SER A 275 -37.93 41.99 14.82
C SER A 275 -39.25 42.21 14.08
N VAL A 276 -40.36 41.81 14.69
CA VAL A 276 -41.67 42.44 14.46
C VAL A 276 -42.28 42.65 15.84
N GLY A 277 -42.09 43.87 16.35
CA GLY A 277 -42.80 44.46 17.48
C GLY A 277 -43.28 45.83 17.04
#